data_AF-A0A7K2NLX6-F1
#
_entry.id   AF-A0A7K2NLX6-F1
#
_cell.length_a   1.000
_cell.length_b   1.000
_cell.length_c   1.000
_cell.angle_alpha   90.00
_cell.angle_beta   90.00
_cell.angle_gamma   90.00
#
_symmetry.space_group_name_H-M   'P 1'
#
loop_
_entity.id
_entity.type
_entity.pdbx_description
1 polymer ?
#
loop_
_entity_poly.entity_id
_entity_poly.type
_entity_poly.pdbx_seq_one_letter_code
_entity_poly.pdbx_strand_id
1 'polypeptide(L)'
;RLLEPRLVPGAHTVEISARLCPRTGGSWSLGVAGFGRMSLTTDGRTLLEGDFPPSTDDPAVVHVNPPAQYATADLTAGRPTLLVARRELAPGTGRATVLVAAPPAP
;
A
#
# COMPACT_ATOMS: atom_id res chain seq x y z
N ARG A 1 7.82 -5.79 23.92
CA ARG A 1 7.64 -4.48 23.24
C ARG A 1 8.48 -4.50 21.98
N LEU A 2 7.85 -4.55 20.80
CA LEU A 2 8.58 -4.30 19.56
C LEU A 2 8.99 -2.81 19.57
N LEU A 3 10.25 -2.50 19.31
CA LEU A 3 10.70 -1.10 19.27
C LEU A 3 10.42 -0.55 17.88
N GLU A 4 9.67 0.56 17.80
CA GLU A 4 9.60 1.31 16.54
C GLU A 4 11.01 1.81 16.18
N PRO A 5 11.48 1.56 14.95
CA PRO A 5 12.71 2.17 14.47
C PRO A 5 12.59 3.69 14.57
N ARG A 6 13.63 4.35 15.09
CA ARG A 6 13.68 5.81 15.13
C ARG A 6 13.45 6.36 13.73
N LEU A 7 12.53 7.32 13.61
CA LEU A 7 12.41 8.11 12.39
C LEU A 7 13.67 8.97 12.27
N VAL A 8 14.41 8.81 11.18
CA VAL A 8 15.52 9.73 10.88
C VAL A 8 14.90 11.10 10.56
N PRO A 9 15.42 12.21 11.10
CA PRO A 9 14.93 13.54 10.76
C PRO A 9 14.85 13.73 9.24
N GLY A 10 13.69 14.16 8.75
CA GLY A 10 13.41 14.33 7.32
C GLY A 10 12.74 13.14 6.61
N ALA A 11 12.67 11.96 7.24
CA ALA A 11 11.88 10.86 6.69
C ALA A 11 10.38 11.15 6.87
N HIS A 12 9.67 11.36 5.75
CA HIS A 12 8.27 11.78 5.74
C HIS A 12 7.35 10.81 4.99
N THR A 13 7.83 10.19 3.91
CA THR A 13 6.99 9.36 3.04
C THR A 13 7.77 8.14 2.58
N VAL A 14 7.11 6.99 2.55
CA VAL A 14 7.56 5.79 1.84
C VAL A 14 6.78 5.70 0.54
N GLU A 15 7.49 5.48 -0.55
CA GLU A 15 6.91 5.19 -1.87
C GLU A 15 7.42 3.84 -2.36
N ILE A 16 6.50 2.98 -2.80
CA ILE A 16 6.80 1.69 -3.45
C ILE A 16 6.24 1.75 -4.86
N SER A 17 7.15 1.70 -5.83
CA SER A 17 6.82 1.69 -7.26
C SER A 17 7.15 0.34 -7.87
N ALA A 18 6.18 -0.27 -8.55
CA ALA A 18 6.34 -1.58 -9.18
C ALA A 18 5.73 -1.59 -10.58
N ARG A 19 6.42 -2.21 -11.55
CA ARG A 19 5.86 -2.46 -12.88
C ARG A 19 5.30 -3.87 -12.94
N LEU A 20 3.98 -3.98 -12.92
CA LEU A 20 3.26 -5.25 -13.01
C LEU A 20 3.04 -5.61 -14.49
N CYS A 21 3.38 -6.83 -14.89
CA CYS A 21 3.04 -7.40 -16.20
C CYS A 21 1.99 -8.50 -16.02
N PRO A 22 0.68 -8.18 -16.14
CA PRO A 22 -0.39 -9.15 -15.89
C PRO A 22 -0.33 -10.31 -16.88
N ARG A 23 -0.43 -11.54 -16.37
CA ARG A 23 -0.58 -12.74 -17.22
C ARG A 23 -2.03 -12.95 -17.65
N THR A 24 -2.97 -12.44 -16.87
CA THR A 24 -4.41 -12.45 -17.12
C THR A 24 -4.95 -11.02 -17.09
N GLY A 25 -5.92 -10.75 -17.95
CA GLY A 25 -6.66 -9.48 -17.92
C GLY A 25 -7.87 -9.56 -17.00
N GLY A 26 -8.52 -8.42 -16.76
CA GLY A 26 -9.76 -8.33 -15.98
C GLY A 26 -9.61 -7.43 -14.75
N SER A 27 -10.57 -7.54 -13.83
CA SER A 27 -10.62 -6.72 -12.60
C SER A 27 -9.68 -7.27 -11.54
N TRP A 28 -8.54 -6.59 -11.37
CA TRP A 28 -7.55 -6.89 -10.33
C TRP A 28 -7.90 -6.20 -9.02
N SER A 29 -7.59 -6.86 -7.90
CA SER A 29 -7.62 -6.23 -6.57
C SER A 29 -6.22 -5.72 -6.23
N LEU A 30 -6.09 -4.42 -6.07
CA LEU A 30 -4.83 -3.74 -5.81
C LEU A 30 -4.92 -3.05 -4.45
N GLY A 31 -3.83 -3.00 -3.68
CA GLY A 31 -3.91 -2.45 -2.33
C GLY A 31 -2.60 -1.90 -1.78
N VAL A 32 -2.74 -1.10 -0.72
CA VAL A 32 -1.65 -0.58 0.09
C VAL A 32 -1.93 -0.88 1.56
N ALA A 33 -0.95 -1.40 2.27
CA ALA A 33 -1.06 -1.70 3.71
C ALA A 33 -0.24 -0.74 4.57
N GLY A 34 -0.83 -0.36 5.70
CA GLY A 34 -0.27 0.59 6.65
C GLY A 34 -1.34 1.39 7.37
N PHE A 35 -0.90 2.44 8.08
CA PHE A 35 -1.76 3.40 8.75
C PHE A 35 -1.35 4.84 8.43
N GLY A 36 -2.27 5.78 8.61
CA GLY A 36 -2.15 7.19 8.30
C GLY A 36 -2.54 7.50 6.86
N ARG A 37 -2.01 8.61 6.32
CA ARG A 37 -2.28 9.01 4.94
C ARG A 37 -1.63 8.05 3.96
N MET A 38 -2.45 7.47 3.08
CA MET A 38 -2.01 6.53 2.07
C MET A 38 -2.68 6.81 0.73
N SER A 39 -1.97 6.51 -0.35
CA SER A 39 -2.53 6.51 -1.70
C SER A 39 -1.98 5.37 -2.55
N LEU A 40 -2.78 4.99 -3.54
CA LEU A 40 -2.44 3.98 -4.54
C LEU A 40 -2.84 4.51 -5.92
N THR A 41 -1.90 4.46 -6.86
CA THR A 41 -2.13 4.86 -8.24
C THR A 41 -1.76 3.76 -9.23
N THR A 42 -2.40 3.80 -10.40
CA THR A 42 -2.10 2.97 -11.57
C THR A 42 -1.88 3.85 -12.79
N ASP A 43 -0.71 3.78 -13.41
CA ASP A 43 -0.33 4.64 -14.55
C ASP A 43 -0.64 6.14 -14.30
N GLY A 44 -0.42 6.61 -13.07
CA GLY A 44 -0.72 7.98 -12.64
C GLY A 44 -2.18 8.29 -12.30
N ARG A 45 -3.11 7.33 -12.46
CA ARG A 45 -4.52 7.47 -12.05
C ARG A 45 -4.69 7.01 -10.61
N THR A 46 -5.28 7.86 -9.77
CA THR A 46 -5.61 7.52 -8.38
C THR A 46 -6.69 6.44 -8.32
N LEU A 47 -6.40 5.35 -7.60
CA LEU A 47 -7.35 4.30 -7.27
C LEU A 47 -7.86 4.41 -5.85
N LEU A 48 -6.98 4.84 -4.93
CA LEU A 48 -7.28 5.00 -3.52
C LEU A 48 -6.47 6.18 -2.98
N GLU A 49 -7.12 7.00 -2.17
CA GLU A 49 -6.48 8.09 -1.42
C GLU A 49 -7.30 8.35 -0.16
N GLY A 50 -6.65 8.42 0.99
CA GLY A 50 -7.33 8.64 2.26
C GLY A 50 -6.41 8.66 3.47
N ASP A 51 -7.01 8.89 4.63
CA ASP A 51 -6.38 8.78 5.93
C ASP A 51 -7.00 7.59 6.69
N PHE A 52 -6.15 6.66 7.12
CA PHE A 52 -6.54 5.40 7.73
C PHE A 52 -5.85 5.26 9.10
N PRO A 53 -6.42 5.85 10.17
CA PRO A 53 -5.77 5.84 11.48
C PRO A 53 -5.68 4.43 12.07
N PRO A 54 -4.69 4.15 12.94
CA PRO A 54 -4.68 2.92 13.72
C PRO A 54 -5.95 2.74 14.53
N SER A 55 -6.59 1.57 14.41
CA SER A 55 -7.74 1.18 15.23
C SER A 55 -7.35 0.34 16.45
N THR A 56 -6.04 0.15 16.67
CA THR A 56 -5.47 -0.71 17.71
C THR A 56 -4.06 -0.25 18.06
N ASP A 57 -3.68 -0.46 19.32
CA ASP A 57 -2.32 -0.25 19.83
C ASP A 57 -1.51 -1.57 19.90
N ASP A 58 -2.04 -2.68 19.37
CA ASP A 58 -1.33 -3.94 19.31
C ASP A 58 -0.06 -3.80 18.43
N PRO A 59 1.16 -3.92 19.02
CA PRO A 59 2.40 -3.71 18.29
C PRO A 59 2.61 -4.72 17.15
N ALA A 60 2.01 -5.92 17.22
CA ALA A 60 2.09 -6.89 16.14
C ALA A 60 1.31 -6.39 14.91
N VAL A 61 0.12 -5.83 15.12
CA VAL A 61 -0.67 -5.24 14.03
C VAL A 61 -0.01 -3.98 13.50
N VAL A 62 0.38 -3.06 14.38
CA VAL A 62 0.91 -1.75 13.97
C VAL A 62 2.25 -1.87 13.22
N HIS A 63 3.12 -2.80 13.62
CA HIS A 63 4.49 -2.84 13.09
C HIS A 63 4.78 -4.00 12.13
N VAL A 64 4.01 -5.09 12.17
CA VAL A 64 4.31 -6.32 11.42
C VAL A 64 3.26 -6.62 10.37
N ASN A 65 1.97 -6.54 10.73
CA ASN A 65 0.87 -6.94 9.85
C ASN A 65 -0.26 -5.89 9.84
N PRO A 66 0.00 -4.68 9.31
CA PRO A 66 -1.04 -3.66 9.23
C PRO A 66 -2.11 -4.08 8.21
N PRO A 67 -3.37 -3.62 8.39
CA PRO A 67 -4.43 -3.87 7.43
C PRO A 67 -4.12 -3.21 6.08
N ALA A 68 -4.61 -3.81 5.01
CA ALA A 68 -4.55 -3.26 3.67
C ALA A 68 -5.87 -2.59 3.29
N GLN A 69 -5.75 -1.49 2.56
CA GLN A 69 -6.86 -0.85 1.86
C GLN A 69 -6.80 -1.23 0.39
N TYR A 70 -7.96 -1.48 -0.21
CA TYR A 70 -8.05 -2.06 -1.54
C TYR A 70 -8.88 -1.20 -2.48
N ALA A 71 -8.53 -1.24 -3.76
CA ALA A 71 -9.31 -0.73 -4.88
C ALA A 71 -9.22 -1.72 -6.05
N THR A 72 -10.20 -1.67 -6.95
CA THR A 72 -10.21 -2.50 -8.15
C THR A 72 -9.77 -1.69 -9.37
N ALA A 73 -9.06 -2.35 -10.28
CA ALA A 73 -8.71 -1.78 -11.58
C ALA A 73 -8.68 -2.86 -12.66
N ASP A 74 -9.18 -2.52 -13.85
CA ASP A 74 -9.06 -3.40 -15.01
C ASP A 74 -7.66 -3.34 -15.59
N LEU A 75 -6.95 -4.47 -15.56
CA LEU A 75 -5.63 -4.61 -16.17
C LEU A 75 -5.72 -5.46 -17.43
N THR A 76 -4.83 -5.18 -18.39
CA THR A 76 -4.75 -5.92 -19.66
C THR A 76 -3.59 -6.92 -19.62
N ALA A 77 -3.86 -8.18 -20.01
CA ALA A 77 -2.82 -9.19 -20.13
C ALA A 77 -1.69 -8.73 -21.06
N GLY A 78 -0.44 -8.94 -20.65
CA GLY A 78 0.75 -8.57 -21.42
C GLY A 78 1.07 -7.07 -21.45
N ARG A 79 0.21 -6.18 -20.93
CA ARG A 79 0.46 -4.74 -20.86
C ARG A 79 1.10 -4.36 -19.52
N PRO A 80 2.36 -3.90 -19.50
CA PRO A 80 2.96 -3.41 -18.27
C PRO A 80 2.18 -2.24 -17.69
N THR A 81 1.87 -2.30 -16.41
CA THR A 81 1.14 -1.28 -15.64
C THR A 81 2.02 -0.82 -14.48
N LEU A 82 2.19 0.48 -14.31
CA LEU A 82 2.92 1.05 -13.18
C LEU A 82 1.97 1.18 -11.98
N LEU A 83 2.32 0.54 -10.87
CA LEU A 83 1.67 0.71 -9.58
C LEU A 83 2.56 1.55 -8.67
N VAL A 84 1.98 2.56 -8.02
CA VAL A 84 2.68 3.37 -7.03
C VAL A 84 1.83 3.46 -5.77
N ALA A 85 2.34 2.89 -4.67
CA ALA A 85 1.79 3.06 -3.33
C ALA A 85 2.62 4.08 -2.56
N ARG A 86 1.95 5.04 -1.93
CA ARG A 86 2.57 6.03 -1.06
C ARG A 86 1.95 5.98 0.32
N ARG A 87 2.79 6.20 1.33
CA ARG A 87 2.38 6.29 2.73
C ARG A 87 3.17 7.35 3.47
N GLU A 88 2.51 8.24 4.19
CA GLU A 88 3.16 9.16 5.11
C GLU A 88 3.59 8.45 6.40
N LEU A 89 4.79 8.77 6.88
CA LEU A 89 5.37 8.23 8.10
C LEU A 89 5.03 9.15 9.28
N ALA A 90 4.02 8.76 10.07
CA ALA A 90 3.65 9.46 11.30
C ALA A 90 4.11 8.69 12.55
N PRO A 91 4.27 9.34 13.71
CA PRO A 91 4.49 8.65 14.99
C PRO A 91 3.35 7.66 15.31
N GLY A 92 3.68 6.49 15.88
CA GLY A 92 2.68 5.51 16.35
C GLY A 92 1.93 4.76 15.25
N THR A 93 2.31 4.92 13.98
CA THR A 93 1.66 4.26 12.84
C THR A 93 2.48 3.10 12.28
N GLY A 94 3.61 2.76 12.92
CA GLY A 94 4.54 1.78 12.39
C GLY A 94 5.19 2.17 11.07
N ARG A 95 6.02 1.27 10.53
CA ARG A 95 6.83 1.48 9.32
C ARG A 95 6.50 0.51 8.19
N ALA A 96 5.83 -0.60 8.48
CA ALA A 96 5.40 -1.55 7.47
C ALA A 96 4.58 -0.84 6.39
N THR A 97 4.99 -1.03 5.15
CA THR A 97 4.30 -0.51 3.96
C THR A 97 4.34 -1.63 2.93
N VAL A 98 3.17 -2.04 2.45
CA VAL A 98 3.04 -3.17 1.53
C VAL A 98 2.26 -2.72 0.31
N LEU A 99 2.71 -3.10 -0.88
CA LEU A 99 1.95 -3.01 -2.12
C LEU A 99 1.41 -4.39 -2.47
N VAL A 100 0.10 -4.48 -2.72
CA VAL A 100 -0.62 -5.72 -3.00
C VAL A 100 -1.17 -5.68 -4.42
N ALA A 101 -1.07 -6.81 -5.13
CA ALA A 101 -1.73 -7.02 -6.42
C ALA A 101 -2.20 -8.48 -6.54
N ALA A 102 -3.51 -8.68 -6.59
CA ALA A 102 -4.14 -9.98 -6.75
C ALA A 102 -4.91 -10.06 -8.07
N PRO A 103 -4.71 -11.13 -8.87
CA PRO A 103 -5.45 -11.33 -10.12
C PRO A 103 -6.94 -11.61 -9.85
N PRO A 104 -7.80 -11.50 -10.89
CA PRO A 104 -9.17 -11.99 -10.83
C PRO A 104 -9.22 -13.46 -10.39
N ALA A 105 -10.32 -13.86 -9.75
CA ALA A 105 -10.56 -15.27 -9.47
C ALA A 105 -10.58 -16.10 -10.78
N PRO A 106 -10.07 -17.35 -10.78
CA PRO A 106 -10.07 -18.23 -11.94
C PRO A 106 -11.46 -18.56 -12.48
#